data_AF-A0A059F3V5-F1
#
_entry.id   AF-A0A059F3V5-F1
#
_cell.length_a   1.000
_cell.length_b   1.000
_cell.length_c   1.000
_cell.angle_alpha   90.00
_cell.angle_beta   90.00
_cell.angle_gamma   90.00
#
_symmetry.space_group_name_H-M   'P 1'
#
loop_
_entity.id
_entity.type
_entity.pdbx_description
1 polymer ?
#
loop_
_entity_poly.entity_id
_entity_poly.type
_entity_poly.pdbx_seq_one_letter_code
_entity_poly.pdbx_strand_id
1 'polypeptide(L)'
;MIKRYKINLPPSFTYDIKDISVLHNKNTNHVAIECESLPEEILESITNLYKHFTNINDYVSFLTANLNKLLDGMSYEEIQQKNPIEFYDGPTNVKMLSSFHFLLLQLKGFTLFVKCIKCSKSIKCNSEHKFTCKCTNHIEISYKSKIINSPMVGNLCINNAYFISFVDLFFIGSCYCNKEIEFTNSIDKLCTCGDKLYLSIDSIDYLKKENKPIVTCTHYKESKRMFIFPCCNTPYTCPLCHDKNEAHKYQWAYQMICLVCNKRDNVKDICSCGYEHLKKKSAFWEGGKGKRDKTTMSKKDSKKYKR
;
A
#
# COMPACT_ATOMS: atom_id res chain seq x y z
N MET A 1 -27.98 20.25 27.99
CA MET A 1 -27.51 19.07 28.78
C MET A 1 -26.11 18.72 28.33
N ILE A 2 -25.10 18.86 29.20
CA ILE A 2 -23.70 18.55 28.88
C ILE A 2 -23.49 17.05 29.05
N LYS A 3 -22.88 16.40 28.05
CA LYS A 3 -22.50 14.99 28.09
C LYS A 3 -20.99 14.86 28.02
N ARG A 4 -20.41 14.09 28.93
CA ARG A 4 -18.97 13.80 28.99
C ARG A 4 -18.66 12.49 28.27
N TYR A 5 -17.64 12.50 27.42
CA TYR A 5 -17.11 11.34 26.72
C TYR A 5 -15.66 11.15 27.14
N LYS A 6 -15.36 10.05 27.83
CA LYS A 6 -13.97 9.69 28.16
C LYS A 6 -13.28 9.11 26.92
N ILE A 7 -12.08 9.59 26.62
CA ILE A 7 -11.26 9.01 25.55
C ILE A 7 -10.45 7.86 26.13
N ASN A 8 -10.56 6.69 25.51
CA ASN A 8 -9.79 5.52 25.92
C ASN A 8 -8.37 5.64 25.38
N LEU A 9 -7.39 5.82 26.26
CA LEU A 9 -5.98 5.89 25.90
C LEU A 9 -5.46 4.49 25.53
N PRO A 10 -4.79 4.31 24.38
CA PRO A 10 -4.23 3.02 24.00
C PRO A 10 -3.08 2.61 24.93
N PRO A 11 -2.78 1.30 25.09
CA PRO A 11 -1.66 0.83 25.91
C PRO A 11 -0.29 1.35 25.44
N SER A 12 -0.19 1.74 24.18
CA SER A 12 1.00 2.30 23.53
C SER A 12 1.00 3.83 23.49
N PHE A 13 0.28 4.49 24.40
CA PHE A 13 0.21 5.95 24.50
C PHE A 13 1.53 6.49 25.08
N THR A 14 2.15 7.44 24.39
CA THR A 14 3.53 7.88 24.66
C THR A 14 3.63 9.05 25.64
N TYR A 15 2.50 9.70 25.94
CA TYR A 15 2.43 10.89 26.78
C TYR A 15 1.88 10.56 28.17
N ASP A 16 2.42 11.19 29.20
CA ASP A 16 1.99 11.00 30.60
C ASP A 16 0.71 11.78 30.89
N ILE A 17 -0.42 11.27 30.36
CA ILE A 17 -1.76 11.82 30.55
C ILE A 17 -2.60 10.77 31.26
N LYS A 18 -3.17 11.12 32.42
CA LYS A 18 -4.01 10.20 33.20
C LYS A 18 -5.40 10.04 32.60
N ASP A 19 -6.01 11.15 32.21
CA ASP A 19 -7.34 11.17 31.63
C ASP A 19 -7.56 12.39 30.73
N ILE A 20 -8.33 12.18 29.67
CA ILE A 20 -8.79 13.23 28.76
C ILE A 20 -10.25 12.97 28.42
N SER A 21 -11.07 14.02 28.57
CA SER A 21 -12.51 13.96 28.37
C SER A 21 -12.99 15.03 27.42
N VAL A 22 -13.95 14.67 26.57
CA VAL A 22 -14.65 15.59 25.67
C VAL A 22 -16.00 15.94 26.28
N LEU A 23 -16.23 17.22 26.54
CA LEU A 23 -17.50 17.77 27.02
C LEU A 23 -18.30 18.28 25.82
N HIS A 24 -19.49 17.73 25.59
CA HIS A 24 -20.37 18.15 24.50
C HIS A 24 -21.67 18.73 25.04
N ASN A 25 -21.97 19.97 24.68
CA ASN A 25 -23.27 20.57 24.96
C ASN A 25 -24.24 20.24 23.83
N LYS A 26 -25.20 19.36 24.12
CA LYS A 26 -26.19 18.92 23.12
C LYS A 26 -27.07 20.05 22.56
N ASN A 27 -27.25 21.14 23.31
CA ASN A 27 -28.16 22.21 22.92
C ASN A 27 -27.50 23.20 21.94
N THR A 28 -26.21 23.46 22.14
CA THR A 28 -25.45 24.43 21.34
C THR A 28 -24.50 23.76 20.35
N ASN A 29 -24.38 22.44 20.41
CA ASN A 29 -23.40 21.64 19.68
C ASN A 29 -21.93 22.06 19.92
N HIS A 30 -21.65 22.80 20.99
CA HIS A 30 -20.27 23.15 21.34
C HIS A 30 -19.55 22.00 22.04
N VAL A 31 -18.25 21.92 21.80
CA VAL A 31 -17.34 20.93 22.37
C VAL A 31 -16.22 21.65 23.12
N ALA A 32 -15.84 21.09 24.27
CA ALA A 32 -14.65 21.48 25.02
C ALA A 32 -13.87 20.22 25.43
N ILE A 33 -12.57 20.34 25.63
CA ILE A 33 -11.71 19.25 26.08
C ILE A 33 -11.22 19.56 27.50
N GLU A 34 -11.32 18.58 28.37
CA GLU A 34 -10.94 18.64 29.77
C GLU A 34 -9.79 17.64 29.99
N CYS A 35 -8.61 18.16 30.34
CA CYS A 35 -7.41 17.38 30.67
C CYS A 35 -6.47 18.24 31.51
N GLU A 36 -6.10 17.77 32.70
CA GLU A 36 -5.24 18.53 33.63
C GLU A 36 -3.76 18.54 33.20
N SER A 37 -3.34 17.54 32.42
CA SER A 37 -1.93 17.31 32.08
C SER A 37 -1.45 18.03 30.81
N LEU A 38 -2.33 18.71 30.07
CA LEU A 38 -1.99 19.33 28.79
C LEU A 38 -2.13 20.86 28.83
N PRO A 39 -1.21 21.61 28.18
CA PRO A 39 -1.35 23.06 28.01
C PRO A 39 -2.64 23.47 27.28
N GLU A 40 -3.20 24.63 27.65
CA GLU A 40 -4.44 25.17 27.05
C GLU A 40 -4.36 25.31 25.53
N GLU A 41 -3.19 25.71 24.98
CA GLU A 41 -2.98 25.84 23.53
C GLU A 41 -3.23 24.53 22.77
N ILE A 42 -2.83 23.40 23.35
CA ILE A 42 -3.03 22.07 22.77
C ILE A 42 -4.52 21.69 22.85
N LEU A 43 -5.16 21.99 23.98
CA LEU A 43 -6.59 21.71 24.17
C LEU A 43 -7.45 22.51 23.21
N GLU A 44 -7.13 23.79 22.97
CA GLU A 44 -7.81 24.62 21.98
C GLU A 44 -7.59 24.10 20.56
N SER A 45 -6.35 23.73 20.22
CA SER A 45 -6.02 23.15 18.91
C SER A 45 -6.84 21.90 18.62
N ILE A 46 -6.87 20.95 19.58
CA ILE A 46 -7.65 19.71 19.43
C ILE A 46 -9.15 20.04 19.39
N THR A 47 -9.65 20.93 20.25
CA THR A 47 -11.07 21.35 20.26
C THR A 47 -11.51 21.93 18.91
N ASN A 48 -10.65 22.74 18.29
CA ASN A 48 -10.91 23.35 16.99
C ASN A 48 -11.06 22.34 15.85
N LEU A 49 -10.56 21.10 16.02
CA LEU A 49 -10.75 20.03 15.03
C LEU A 49 -12.22 19.61 14.89
N TYR A 50 -13.05 19.85 15.91
CA TYR A 50 -14.47 19.49 15.87
C TYR A 50 -15.21 20.10 14.68
N LYS A 51 -14.74 21.24 14.16
CA LYS A 51 -15.30 21.89 12.95
C LYS A 51 -15.32 20.98 11.71
N HIS A 52 -14.47 19.94 11.68
CA HIS A 52 -14.40 18.98 10.58
C HIS A 52 -15.39 17.81 10.72
N PHE A 53 -16.18 17.76 11.80
CA PHE A 53 -17.04 16.63 12.12
C PHE A 53 -18.52 17.05 12.18
N THR A 54 -19.40 16.18 11.68
CA THR A 54 -20.84 16.42 11.66
C THR A 54 -21.54 15.98 12.95
N ASN A 55 -20.92 15.07 13.70
CA ASN A 55 -21.43 14.59 14.97
C ASN A 55 -20.30 14.29 15.97
N ILE A 56 -20.68 14.28 17.25
CA ILE A 56 -19.76 14.08 18.37
C ILE A 56 -19.14 12.68 18.42
N ASN A 57 -19.83 11.64 17.95
CA ASN A 57 -19.34 10.27 18.02
C ASN A 57 -18.18 10.03 17.04
N ASP A 58 -18.26 10.60 15.85
CA ASP A 58 -17.20 10.53 14.83
C ASP A 58 -15.95 11.27 15.32
N TYR A 59 -16.15 12.43 15.94
CA TYR A 59 -15.07 13.21 16.56
C TYR A 59 -14.38 12.45 17.70
N VAL A 60 -15.15 11.90 18.64
CA VAL A 60 -14.63 11.10 19.76
C VAL A 60 -13.89 9.87 19.24
N SER A 61 -14.41 9.20 18.21
CA SER A 61 -13.75 8.05 17.59
C SER A 61 -12.44 8.43 16.91
N PHE A 62 -12.42 9.57 16.19
CA PHE A 62 -11.22 10.10 15.55
C PHE A 62 -10.13 10.43 16.57
N LEU A 63 -10.49 11.11 17.67
CA LEU A 63 -9.57 11.44 18.75
C LEU A 63 -9.01 10.16 19.38
N THR A 64 -9.87 9.20 19.71
CA THR A 64 -9.44 7.91 20.30
C THR A 64 -8.42 7.20 19.41
N ALA A 65 -8.59 7.25 18.09
CA ALA A 65 -7.69 6.58 17.15
C ALA A 65 -6.39 7.36 16.83
N ASN A 66 -6.37 8.69 17.00
CA ASN A 66 -5.30 9.54 16.48
C ASN A 66 -4.69 10.50 17.52
N LEU A 67 -5.05 10.40 18.81
CA LEU A 67 -4.57 11.31 19.86
C LEU A 67 -3.04 11.40 19.92
N ASN A 68 -2.32 10.26 19.86
CA ASN A 68 -0.85 10.24 19.82
C ASN A 68 -0.30 11.11 18.67
N LYS A 69 -0.83 10.91 17.45
CA LYS A 69 -0.37 11.63 16.25
C LYS A 69 -0.66 13.13 16.34
N LEU A 70 -1.78 13.50 16.94
CA LEU A 70 -2.14 14.91 17.16
C LEU A 70 -1.17 15.57 18.15
N LEU A 71 -0.82 14.86 19.23
CA LEU A 71 0.16 15.34 20.22
C LEU A 71 1.59 15.36 19.67
N ASP A 72 1.91 14.49 18.70
CA ASP A 72 3.15 14.52 17.91
C ASP A 72 3.20 15.73 16.93
N GLY A 73 2.16 16.57 16.91
CA GLY A 73 2.08 17.78 16.09
C GLY A 73 1.56 17.58 14.68
N MET A 74 0.96 16.43 14.36
CA MET A 74 0.37 16.21 13.03
C MET A 74 -0.95 16.95 12.87
N SER A 75 -1.12 17.64 11.74
CA SER A 75 -2.38 18.34 11.41
C SER A 75 -3.50 17.36 11.06
N TYR A 76 -4.75 17.85 11.12
CA TYR A 76 -5.90 17.07 10.66
C TYR A 76 -5.76 16.65 9.19
N GLU A 77 -5.32 17.57 8.32
CA GLU A 77 -5.08 17.29 6.90
C GLU A 77 -3.98 16.26 6.70
N GLU A 78 -2.89 16.32 7.49
CA GLU A 78 -1.82 15.33 7.45
C GLU A 78 -2.29 13.95 7.92
N ILE A 79 -3.16 13.89 8.94
CA ILE A 79 -3.77 12.64 9.42
C ILE A 79 -4.76 12.10 8.39
N GLN A 80 -5.52 12.95 7.69
CA GLN A 80 -6.41 12.48 6.62
C GLN A 80 -5.64 12.03 5.37
N GLN A 81 -4.50 12.65 5.05
CA GLN A 81 -3.60 12.19 3.98
C GLN A 81 -2.81 10.93 4.37
N LYS A 82 -2.53 10.74 5.66
CA LYS A 82 -1.88 9.55 6.23
C LYS A 82 -2.84 8.50 6.78
N ASN A 83 -4.16 8.73 6.74
CA ASN A 83 -5.17 7.68 6.88
C ASN A 83 -5.06 6.89 5.60
N PRO A 84 -4.28 5.80 5.58
CA PRO A 84 -3.96 5.15 4.35
C PRO A 84 -5.28 4.59 3.83
N ILE A 85 -5.56 4.84 2.55
CA ILE A 85 -6.18 3.81 1.75
C ILE A 85 -5.39 2.55 2.06
N GLU A 86 -5.96 1.62 2.81
CA GLU A 86 -5.36 0.31 2.95
C GLU A 86 -5.37 -0.30 1.56
N PHE A 87 -4.22 -0.21 0.89
CA PHE A 87 -3.97 -0.99 -0.29
C PHE A 87 -3.95 -2.44 0.17
N TYR A 88 -5.06 -3.14 -0.06
CA TYR A 88 -5.06 -4.58 -0.02
C TYR A 88 -4.31 -5.04 -1.28
N ASP A 89 -3.08 -5.47 -1.06
CA ASP A 89 -2.36 -6.31 -1.99
C ASP A 89 -3.23 -7.57 -2.16
N GLY A 90 -4.22 -7.59 -3.06
CA GLY A 90 -4.93 -8.74 -3.66
C GLY A 90 -5.31 -9.94 -2.78
N PRO A 91 -5.73 -11.06 -3.38
CA PRO A 91 -5.35 -12.35 -2.83
C PRO A 91 -3.84 -12.50 -3.05
N THR A 92 -3.02 -12.02 -2.12
CA THR A 92 -1.56 -12.04 -2.28
C THR A 92 -0.85 -13.23 -1.69
N ASN A 93 -1.61 -14.15 -1.12
CA ASN A 93 -1.09 -15.33 -0.44
C ASN A 93 -1.81 -16.60 -0.83
N VAL A 94 -2.25 -16.69 -2.09
CA VAL A 94 -2.62 -17.99 -2.64
C VAL A 94 -1.32 -18.80 -2.75
N LYS A 95 -0.99 -19.51 -1.68
CA LYS A 95 0.11 -20.46 -1.68
C LYS A 95 -0.38 -21.69 -2.44
N MET A 96 0.06 -21.80 -3.69
CA MET A 96 -0.20 -22.99 -4.48
C MET A 96 0.66 -24.13 -3.93
N LEU A 97 0.00 -25.15 -3.42
CA LEU A 97 0.63 -26.28 -2.75
C LEU A 97 0.45 -27.53 -3.60
N SER A 98 0.95 -27.49 -4.84
CA SER A 98 1.23 -28.70 -5.62
C SER A 98 2.06 -28.39 -6.87
N SER A 99 2.98 -29.30 -7.20
CA SER A 99 3.85 -29.26 -8.39
C SER A 99 3.08 -29.38 -9.71
N PHE A 100 3.56 -28.64 -10.71
CA PHE A 100 2.87 -28.11 -11.88
C PHE A 100 2.64 -29.09 -13.05
N HIS A 101 1.58 -28.83 -13.84
CA HIS A 101 1.59 -28.99 -15.31
C HIS A 101 0.74 -27.89 -16.03
N PHE A 102 0.88 -26.61 -15.64
CA PHE A 102 0.23 -25.49 -16.35
C PHE A 102 1.28 -24.53 -16.95
N LEU A 103 1.06 -24.07 -18.19
CA LEU A 103 1.89 -23.06 -18.86
C LEU A 103 1.58 -21.63 -18.41
N LEU A 104 0.31 -21.38 -18.08
CA LEU A 104 -0.19 -20.07 -17.70
C LEU A 104 -1.37 -20.27 -16.74
N LEU A 105 -1.40 -19.50 -15.66
CA LEU A 105 -2.51 -19.46 -14.72
C LEU A 105 -2.93 -17.99 -14.56
N GLN A 106 -4.24 -17.72 -14.53
CA GLN A 106 -4.79 -16.37 -14.39
C GLN A 106 -6.03 -16.36 -13.50
N LEU A 107 -6.11 -15.42 -12.55
CA LEU A 107 -7.35 -15.15 -11.82
C LEU A 107 -8.29 -14.31 -12.70
N LYS A 108 -9.48 -14.85 -12.98
CA LYS A 108 -10.54 -14.23 -13.81
C LYS A 108 -11.49 -13.39 -12.97
N GLY A 109 -11.77 -13.80 -11.74
CA GLY A 109 -12.70 -13.12 -10.85
C GLY A 109 -12.71 -13.73 -9.46
N PHE A 110 -13.46 -13.11 -8.56
CA PHE A 110 -13.60 -13.57 -7.17
C PHE A 110 -14.88 -13.02 -6.54
N THR A 111 -15.30 -13.65 -5.45
CA THR A 111 -16.35 -13.15 -4.55
C THR A 111 -15.75 -12.95 -3.16
N LEU A 112 -16.21 -11.91 -2.46
CA LEU A 112 -15.68 -11.51 -1.17
C LEU A 112 -16.77 -10.92 -0.27
N PHE A 113 -16.51 -10.95 1.03
CA PHE A 113 -17.28 -10.22 2.03
C PHE A 113 -16.56 -8.93 2.41
N VAL A 114 -17.32 -7.83 2.43
CA VAL A 114 -16.87 -6.52 2.91
C VAL A 114 -17.81 -5.95 3.95
N LYS A 115 -17.26 -5.22 4.92
CA LYS A 115 -17.99 -4.47 5.93
C LYS A 115 -18.08 -3.00 5.51
N CYS A 116 -19.28 -2.50 5.26
CA CYS A 116 -19.48 -1.10 4.89
C CYS A 116 -19.00 -0.14 5.98
N ILE A 117 -18.23 0.91 5.63
CA ILE A 117 -17.77 1.90 6.62
C ILE A 117 -18.95 2.65 7.25
N LYS A 118 -19.96 3.01 6.45
CA LYS A 118 -21.09 3.85 6.90
C LYS A 118 -22.06 3.14 7.85
N CYS A 119 -22.41 1.88 7.58
CA CYS A 119 -23.41 1.15 8.38
C CYS A 119 -22.88 -0.10 9.08
N SER A 120 -21.58 -0.39 8.94
CA SER A 120 -20.93 -1.58 9.52
C SER A 120 -21.53 -2.93 9.10
N LYS A 121 -22.41 -2.96 8.09
CA LYS A 121 -23.06 -4.18 7.61
C LYS A 121 -22.13 -4.96 6.68
N SER A 122 -22.09 -6.28 6.84
CA SER A 122 -21.42 -7.20 5.93
C SER A 122 -22.20 -7.37 4.63
N ILE A 123 -21.51 -7.28 3.50
CA ILE A 123 -22.06 -7.37 2.16
C ILE A 123 -21.21 -8.35 1.36
N LYS A 124 -21.86 -9.28 0.65
CA LYS A 124 -21.21 -10.12 -0.35
C LYS A 124 -21.10 -9.34 -1.65
N CYS A 125 -19.88 -9.19 -2.14
CA CYS A 125 -19.57 -8.52 -3.40
C CYS A 125 -18.85 -9.50 -4.32
N ASN A 126 -19.06 -9.37 -5.63
CA ASN A 126 -18.21 -10.03 -6.63
C ASN A 126 -17.12 -9.05 -7.09
N SER A 127 -16.28 -9.45 -8.03
CA SER A 127 -15.20 -8.61 -8.58
C SER A 127 -15.69 -7.44 -9.46
N GLU A 128 -17.00 -7.18 -9.55
CA GLU A 128 -17.55 -6.00 -10.23
C GLU A 128 -17.16 -4.70 -9.52
N HIS A 129 -17.08 -3.64 -10.30
CA HIS A 129 -16.40 -2.44 -9.86
C HIS A 129 -17.17 -1.57 -8.86
N LYS A 130 -18.51 -1.66 -8.81
CA LYS A 130 -19.33 -0.74 -7.99
C LYS A 130 -20.51 -1.45 -7.34
N PHE A 131 -20.64 -1.30 -6.04
CA PHE A 131 -21.75 -1.80 -5.23
C PHE A 131 -22.39 -0.67 -4.44
N THR A 132 -23.72 -0.63 -4.42
CA THR A 132 -24.45 0.30 -3.56
C THR A 132 -24.96 -0.44 -2.33
N CYS A 133 -24.46 -0.05 -1.16
CA CYS A 133 -24.94 -0.56 0.12
C CYS A 133 -26.38 -0.07 0.38
N LYS A 134 -27.14 -0.84 1.17
CA LYS A 134 -28.50 -0.46 1.64
C LYS A 134 -28.54 0.90 2.36
N CYS A 135 -27.42 1.34 2.94
CA CYS A 135 -27.30 2.67 3.58
C CYS A 135 -26.91 3.79 2.60
N THR A 136 -27.09 3.58 1.30
CA THR A 136 -26.71 4.46 0.18
C THR A 136 -25.21 4.74 0.04
N ASN A 137 -24.35 3.99 0.74
CA ASN A 137 -22.91 4.11 0.58
C ASN A 137 -22.44 3.39 -0.71
N HIS A 138 -21.61 4.05 -1.51
CA HIS A 138 -21.03 3.45 -2.71
C HIS A 138 -19.68 2.82 -2.39
N ILE A 139 -19.61 1.50 -2.57
CA ILE A 139 -18.42 0.69 -2.37
C ILE A 139 -17.83 0.41 -3.74
N GLU A 140 -16.55 0.71 -3.90
CA GLU A 140 -15.84 0.46 -5.16
C GLU A 140 -14.81 -0.64 -4.94
N ILE A 141 -14.77 -1.61 -5.85
CA ILE A 141 -13.83 -2.73 -5.80
C ILE A 141 -13.03 -2.71 -7.10
N SER A 142 -11.71 -2.60 -7.01
CA SER A 142 -10.85 -2.65 -8.19
C SER A 142 -9.78 -3.71 -8.02
N TYR A 143 -9.61 -4.53 -9.05
CA TYR A 143 -8.61 -5.58 -9.06
C TYR A 143 -7.70 -5.43 -10.27
N LYS A 144 -6.39 -5.61 -10.05
CA LYS A 144 -5.38 -5.65 -11.10
C LYS A 144 -4.71 -7.02 -11.08
N SER A 145 -5.02 -7.84 -12.07
CA SER A 145 -4.45 -9.18 -12.24
C SER A 145 -2.97 -9.13 -12.56
N LYS A 146 -2.22 -10.15 -12.13
CA LYS A 146 -0.82 -10.40 -12.45
C LYS A 146 -0.71 -11.80 -13.05
N ILE A 147 -0.01 -11.91 -14.18
CA ILE A 147 0.27 -13.20 -14.83
C ILE A 147 1.09 -14.07 -13.87
N ILE A 148 0.68 -15.33 -13.72
CA ILE A 148 1.22 -16.23 -12.69
C ILE A 148 2.54 -16.85 -13.16
N ASN A 149 3.60 -16.36 -12.52
CA ASN A 149 4.91 -16.98 -12.26
C ASN A 149 5.51 -16.33 -10.98
N SER A 150 4.62 -15.96 -10.07
CA SER A 150 4.86 -15.18 -8.85
C SER A 150 3.86 -15.69 -7.80
N PRO A 151 4.19 -15.76 -6.51
CA PRO A 151 3.26 -16.21 -5.46
C PRO A 151 2.05 -15.26 -5.25
N MET A 152 1.93 -14.20 -6.06
CA MET A 152 0.90 -13.17 -5.95
C MET A 152 0.14 -13.11 -7.28
N VAL A 153 -1.19 -13.26 -7.22
CA VAL A 153 -2.05 -13.30 -8.42
C VAL A 153 -2.57 -11.92 -8.84
N GLY A 154 -2.50 -10.91 -7.97
CA GLY A 154 -2.90 -9.54 -8.31
C GLY A 154 -2.99 -8.60 -7.10
N ASN A 155 -3.60 -7.43 -7.29
CA ASN A 155 -3.84 -6.40 -6.26
C ASN A 155 -5.34 -6.06 -6.18
N LEU A 156 -5.91 -5.85 -4.98
CA LEU A 156 -7.34 -5.66 -4.72
C LEU A 156 -7.54 -4.38 -3.91
N CYS A 157 -8.07 -3.32 -4.50
CA CYS A 157 -8.41 -2.10 -3.76
C CYS A 157 -9.91 -2.09 -3.46
N ILE A 158 -10.27 -1.76 -2.22
CA ILE A 158 -11.66 -1.63 -1.76
C ILE A 158 -11.82 -0.23 -1.18
N ASN A 159 -12.73 0.55 -1.74
CA ASN A 159 -13.07 1.89 -1.26
C ASN A 159 -14.39 1.85 -0.48
N ASN A 160 -14.47 2.61 0.61
CA ASN A 160 -15.67 2.77 1.44
C ASN A 160 -16.19 1.48 2.13
N ALA A 161 -15.35 0.45 2.24
CA ALA A 161 -15.62 -0.76 3.00
C ALA A 161 -14.32 -1.41 3.51
N TYR A 162 -14.43 -2.24 4.55
CA TYR A 162 -13.35 -3.07 5.05
C TYR A 162 -13.48 -4.49 4.50
N PHE A 163 -12.37 -5.11 4.10
CA PHE A 163 -12.36 -6.52 3.72
C PHE A 163 -12.66 -7.43 4.93
N ILE A 164 -13.38 -8.53 4.70
CA ILE A 164 -13.63 -9.57 5.71
C ILE A 164 -12.95 -10.87 5.27
N SER A 165 -13.37 -11.43 4.13
CA SER A 165 -12.87 -12.71 3.62
C SER A 165 -13.18 -12.89 2.13
N PHE A 166 -12.46 -13.80 1.47
CA PHE A 166 -12.86 -14.34 0.16
C PHE A 166 -13.87 -15.47 0.34
N VAL A 167 -14.71 -15.67 -0.66
CA VAL A 167 -15.67 -16.79 -0.72
C VAL A 167 -15.27 -17.73 -1.86
N ASP A 168 -15.19 -17.21 -3.08
CA ASP A 168 -14.83 -17.96 -4.28
C ASP A 168 -13.73 -17.25 -5.06
N LEU A 169 -12.80 -18.00 -5.61
CA LEU A 169 -11.75 -17.57 -6.53
C LEU A 169 -11.89 -18.34 -7.85
N PHE A 170 -12.05 -17.60 -8.95
CA PHE A 170 -12.23 -18.15 -10.29
C PHE A 170 -11.00 -17.92 -11.14
N PHE A 171 -10.49 -18.98 -11.74
CA PHE A 171 -9.26 -18.92 -12.50
C PHE A 171 -9.37 -19.65 -13.83
N ILE A 172 -8.48 -19.28 -14.75
CA ILE A 172 -8.25 -19.93 -16.03
C ILE A 172 -6.80 -20.40 -16.07
N GLY A 173 -6.59 -21.65 -16.48
CA GLY A 173 -5.28 -22.25 -16.67
C GLY A 173 -5.14 -22.77 -18.09
N SER A 174 -3.94 -22.63 -18.66
CA SER A 174 -3.60 -23.20 -19.97
C SER A 174 -2.70 -24.42 -19.79
N CYS A 175 -3.12 -25.54 -20.37
CA CYS A 175 -2.33 -26.77 -20.43
C CYS A 175 -1.31 -26.72 -21.59
N TYR A 176 -0.31 -27.61 -21.58
CA TYR A 176 0.66 -27.83 -22.67
C TYR A 176 0.04 -28.08 -24.04
N CYS A 177 -1.17 -28.63 -24.09
CA CYS A 177 -1.91 -28.77 -25.34
C CYS A 177 -2.66 -27.48 -25.77
N ASN A 178 -2.34 -26.32 -25.20
CA ASN A 178 -2.97 -25.01 -25.44
C ASN A 178 -4.50 -24.96 -25.19
N LYS A 179 -5.02 -25.83 -24.33
CA LYS A 179 -6.44 -25.81 -23.95
C LYS A 179 -6.64 -25.05 -22.65
N GLU A 180 -7.61 -24.14 -22.65
CA GLU A 180 -8.05 -23.40 -21.47
C GLU A 180 -8.94 -24.26 -20.57
N ILE A 181 -8.69 -24.20 -19.27
CA ILE A 181 -9.40 -24.95 -18.25
C ILE A 181 -9.79 -23.97 -17.15
N GLU A 182 -11.08 -23.94 -16.80
CA GLU A 182 -11.59 -23.13 -15.70
C GLU A 182 -11.69 -23.91 -14.40
N PHE A 183 -11.34 -23.27 -13.29
CA PHE A 183 -11.40 -23.85 -11.95
C PHE A 183 -11.85 -22.82 -10.91
N THR A 184 -12.47 -23.32 -9.85
CA THR A 184 -12.96 -22.55 -8.70
C THR A 184 -12.37 -23.15 -7.44
N ASN A 185 -11.70 -22.33 -6.63
CA ASN A 185 -11.10 -22.65 -5.32
C ASN A 185 -10.07 -23.81 -5.29
N SER A 186 -10.37 -24.99 -5.85
CA SER A 186 -9.49 -26.15 -5.94
C SER A 186 -10.15 -27.25 -6.78
N ILE A 187 -9.55 -27.75 -7.88
CA ILE A 187 -10.07 -28.93 -8.58
C ILE A 187 -8.96 -29.68 -9.35
N ASP A 188 -8.97 -31.01 -9.25
CA ASP A 188 -8.30 -31.95 -10.14
C ASP A 188 -9.07 -32.07 -11.45
N LYS A 189 -8.52 -31.55 -12.56
CA LYS A 189 -9.13 -31.72 -13.88
C LYS A 189 -8.22 -32.53 -14.80
N LEU A 190 -8.84 -33.44 -15.55
CA LEU A 190 -8.18 -34.15 -16.63
C LEU A 190 -8.18 -33.25 -17.88
N CYS A 191 -7.00 -32.99 -18.43
CA CYS A 191 -6.90 -32.34 -19.73
C CYS A 191 -7.19 -33.34 -20.86
N THR A 192 -7.52 -32.84 -22.05
CA THR A 192 -7.68 -33.66 -23.26
C THR A 192 -6.40 -34.35 -23.72
N CYS A 193 -5.23 -33.90 -23.26
CA CYS A 193 -3.96 -34.60 -23.46
C CYS A 193 -3.75 -35.79 -22.49
N GLY A 194 -4.66 -36.02 -21.54
CA GLY A 194 -4.59 -37.10 -20.55
C GLY A 194 -3.87 -36.72 -19.25
N ASP A 195 -3.25 -35.54 -19.18
CA ASP A 195 -2.56 -35.08 -17.97
C ASP A 195 -3.55 -34.69 -16.87
N LYS A 196 -3.25 -35.12 -15.64
CA LYS A 196 -3.96 -34.67 -14.45
C LYS A 196 -3.39 -33.34 -13.98
N LEU A 197 -4.26 -32.35 -13.92
CA LEU A 197 -3.93 -31.00 -13.54
C LEU A 197 -4.47 -30.70 -12.15
N TYR A 198 -3.56 -30.33 -11.26
CA TYR A 198 -3.82 -30.10 -9.85
C TYR A 198 -3.71 -28.61 -9.54
N LEU A 199 -4.80 -28.01 -9.08
CA LEU A 199 -4.75 -26.73 -8.38
C LEU A 199 -5.33 -26.91 -6.97
N SER A 200 -4.48 -26.80 -5.96
CA SER A 200 -4.87 -26.64 -4.57
C SER A 200 -4.48 -25.25 -4.05
N ILE A 201 -5.44 -24.58 -3.41
CA ILE A 201 -5.24 -23.35 -2.66
C ILE A 201 -5.33 -23.72 -1.19
N ASP A 202 -4.19 -23.84 -0.53
CA ASP A 202 -4.14 -24.36 0.84
C ASP A 202 -4.43 -23.27 1.88
N SER A 203 -4.06 -22.03 1.61
CA SER A 203 -4.43 -20.88 2.44
C SER A 203 -4.59 -19.61 1.62
N ILE A 204 -5.40 -18.69 2.16
CA ILE A 204 -5.48 -17.31 1.73
C ILE A 204 -5.20 -16.47 2.97
N ASP A 205 -3.93 -16.16 3.20
CA ASP A 205 -3.54 -15.32 4.33
C ASP A 205 -3.59 -13.84 3.97
N TYR A 206 -3.72 -12.98 4.98
CA TYR A 206 -3.50 -11.54 4.82
C TYR A 206 -2.04 -11.24 5.14
N LEU A 207 -1.27 -10.84 4.13
CA LEU A 207 0.00 -10.18 4.40
C LEU A 207 -0.36 -8.78 4.90
N LYS A 208 -0.39 -8.61 6.22
CA LYS A 208 -0.16 -7.29 6.80
C LYS A 208 1.05 -6.73 6.09
N LYS A 209 0.96 -5.46 5.70
CA LYS A 209 2.08 -4.69 5.20
C LYS A 209 3.08 -4.49 6.36
N GLU A 210 3.70 -5.57 6.83
CA GLU A 210 5.08 -5.46 7.28
C GLU A 210 5.81 -4.83 6.10
N ASN A 211 6.68 -3.87 6.41
CA ASN A 211 7.52 -3.22 5.41
C ASN A 211 8.16 -4.31 4.57
N LYS A 212 7.53 -4.63 3.43
CA LYS A 212 8.05 -5.52 2.40
C LYS A 212 9.47 -5.02 2.24
N PRO A 213 10.50 -5.84 2.48
CA PRO A 213 11.86 -5.35 2.45
C PRO A 213 11.98 -4.71 1.08
N ILE A 214 12.10 -3.38 1.06
CA ILE A 214 12.41 -2.66 -0.14
C ILE A 214 13.68 -3.36 -0.56
N VAL A 215 13.65 -4.08 -1.68
CA VAL A 215 14.83 -4.77 -2.18
C VAL A 215 15.80 -3.66 -2.48
N THR A 216 16.64 -3.35 -1.51
CA THR A 216 17.49 -2.18 -1.48
C THR A 216 18.81 -2.65 -2.02
N CYS A 217 19.20 -2.08 -3.15
CA CYS A 217 20.52 -2.32 -3.65
C CYS A 217 21.54 -1.61 -2.76
N THR A 218 22.55 -2.32 -2.27
CA THR A 218 23.69 -1.70 -1.60
C THR A 218 24.47 -0.77 -2.53
N HIS A 219 24.48 -1.07 -3.83
CA HIS A 219 25.14 -0.28 -4.88
C HIS A 219 24.31 0.95 -5.33
N TYR A 220 22.98 0.84 -5.33
CA TYR A 220 22.07 1.89 -5.81
C TYR A 220 20.91 2.12 -4.83
N LYS A 221 21.22 2.63 -3.63
CA LYS A 221 20.28 2.76 -2.50
C LYS A 221 19.07 3.65 -2.80
N GLU A 222 19.23 4.66 -3.65
CA GLU A 222 18.16 5.59 -4.01
C GLU A 222 17.27 5.08 -5.15
N SER A 223 17.68 4.02 -5.85
CA SER A 223 16.95 3.54 -7.02
C SER A 223 15.74 2.69 -6.60
N LYS A 224 14.54 3.15 -6.95
CA LYS A 224 13.28 2.40 -6.77
C LYS A 224 12.87 1.65 -8.04
N ARG A 225 13.82 1.00 -8.71
CA ARG A 225 13.55 0.18 -9.91
C ARG A 225 14.30 -1.16 -9.85
N MET A 226 13.72 -2.17 -10.47
CA MET A 226 14.40 -3.43 -10.81
C MET A 226 14.56 -3.51 -12.32
N PHE A 227 15.68 -4.03 -12.79
CA PHE A 227 15.98 -4.26 -14.18
C PHE A 227 15.70 -5.71 -14.54
N ILE A 228 15.17 -5.92 -15.73
CA ILE A 228 14.90 -7.25 -16.26
C ILE A 228 15.96 -7.53 -17.31
N PHE A 229 16.82 -8.50 -17.01
CA PHE A 229 17.99 -8.80 -17.81
C PHE A 229 17.62 -9.82 -18.89
N PRO A 230 17.89 -9.55 -20.19
CA PRO A 230 17.48 -10.46 -21.28
C PRO A 230 18.16 -11.84 -21.23
N CYS A 231 19.31 -11.96 -20.56
CA CYS A 231 20.06 -13.22 -20.47
C CYS A 231 19.32 -14.31 -19.68
N CYS A 232 18.49 -13.93 -18.71
CA CYS A 232 17.81 -14.86 -17.79
C CYS A 232 16.34 -14.48 -17.55
N ASN A 233 15.90 -13.32 -18.04
CA ASN A 233 14.59 -12.72 -17.81
C ASN A 233 14.20 -12.57 -16.33
N THR A 234 15.18 -12.60 -15.43
CA THR A 234 14.98 -12.40 -13.99
C THR A 234 15.21 -10.93 -13.60
N PRO A 235 14.40 -10.41 -12.66
CA PRO A 235 14.52 -9.03 -12.21
C PRO A 235 15.58 -8.87 -11.12
N TYR A 236 16.54 -7.95 -11.30
CA TYR A 236 17.52 -7.56 -10.26
C TYR A 236 17.55 -6.06 -10.05
N THR A 237 17.92 -5.60 -8.85
CA THR A 237 17.98 -4.16 -8.54
C THR A 237 19.11 -3.43 -9.28
N CYS A 238 20.15 -4.13 -9.70
CA CYS A 238 21.22 -3.59 -10.53
C CYS A 238 22.04 -4.70 -11.20
N PRO A 239 22.90 -4.36 -12.19
CA PRO A 239 23.78 -5.32 -12.85
C PRO A 239 24.73 -6.07 -11.90
N LEU A 240 25.26 -5.40 -10.87
CA LEU A 240 26.14 -6.03 -9.88
C LEU A 240 25.39 -7.06 -9.01
N CYS A 241 24.10 -6.82 -8.75
CA CYS A 241 23.27 -7.78 -8.03
C CYS A 241 22.88 -8.97 -8.91
N HIS A 242 22.80 -8.79 -10.23
CA HIS A 242 22.64 -9.91 -11.17
C HIS A 242 23.89 -10.79 -11.14
N ASP A 243 25.07 -10.22 -11.43
CA ASP A 243 26.32 -10.99 -11.55
C ASP A 243 26.72 -11.72 -10.26
N LYS A 244 26.30 -11.20 -9.10
CA LYS A 244 26.53 -11.87 -7.82
C LYS A 244 25.66 -13.13 -7.64
N ASN A 245 24.47 -13.17 -8.23
CA ASN A 245 23.48 -14.21 -7.99
C ASN A 245 23.31 -15.16 -9.19
N GLU A 246 23.93 -14.88 -10.33
CA GLU A 246 23.81 -15.65 -11.56
C GLU A 246 25.18 -16.19 -11.98
N ALA A 247 25.19 -17.39 -12.58
CA ALA A 247 26.42 -18.02 -13.07
C ALA A 247 26.95 -17.42 -14.40
N HIS A 248 26.33 -16.34 -14.88
CA HIS A 248 26.67 -15.66 -16.12
C HIS A 248 26.67 -14.14 -15.92
N LYS A 249 27.37 -13.42 -16.81
CA LYS A 249 27.39 -11.96 -16.79
C LYS A 249 26.10 -11.36 -17.33
N TYR A 250 25.71 -10.23 -16.77
CA TYR A 250 24.53 -9.50 -17.17
C TYR A 250 24.62 -9.02 -18.63
N GLN A 251 23.46 -9.02 -19.30
CA GLN A 251 23.25 -8.29 -20.54
C GLN A 251 22.45 -7.01 -20.26
N TRP A 252 22.66 -5.94 -21.00
CA TRP A 252 21.95 -4.68 -20.73
C TRP A 252 20.43 -4.86 -20.74
N ALA A 253 19.80 -4.50 -19.62
CA ALA A 253 18.36 -4.57 -19.47
C ALA A 253 17.68 -3.56 -20.39
N TYR A 254 16.66 -4.01 -21.12
CA TYR A 254 15.79 -3.17 -21.94
C TYR A 254 14.48 -2.81 -21.21
N GLN A 255 14.14 -3.59 -20.19
CA GLN A 255 12.96 -3.41 -19.35
C GLN A 255 13.32 -3.17 -17.88
N MET A 256 12.50 -2.38 -17.21
CA MET A 256 12.54 -2.19 -15.77
C MET A 256 11.16 -2.36 -15.15
N ILE A 257 11.12 -2.59 -13.85
CA ILE A 257 9.92 -2.57 -13.00
C ILE A 257 10.10 -1.40 -12.04
N CYS A 258 9.16 -0.46 -12.07
CA CYS A 258 9.11 0.61 -11.08
C CYS A 258 8.60 0.06 -9.75
N LEU A 259 9.38 0.16 -8.67
CA LEU A 259 8.99 -0.32 -7.35
C LEU A 259 7.99 0.61 -6.62
N VAL A 260 7.62 1.74 -7.23
CA VAL A 260 6.62 2.68 -6.70
C VAL A 260 5.23 2.38 -7.23
N CYS A 261 5.10 2.11 -8.54
CA CYS A 261 3.81 1.83 -9.19
C CYS A 261 3.67 0.38 -9.69
N ASN A 262 4.72 -0.44 -9.54
CA ASN A 262 4.82 -1.83 -9.99
C ASN A 262 4.59 -2.03 -11.51
N LYS A 263 4.72 -0.98 -12.31
CA LYS A 263 4.59 -1.07 -13.77
C LYS A 263 5.91 -1.49 -14.41
N ARG A 264 5.83 -2.45 -15.33
CA ARG A 264 6.94 -2.76 -16.25
C ARG A 264 6.99 -1.67 -17.32
N ASP A 265 8.18 -1.15 -17.56
CA ASP A 265 8.42 -0.06 -18.48
C ASP A 265 9.76 -0.28 -19.20
N ASN A 266 10.00 0.48 -20.27
CA ASN A 266 11.35 0.55 -20.81
C ASN A 266 12.28 1.19 -19.78
N VAL A 267 13.57 0.84 -19.80
CA VAL A 267 14.53 1.46 -18.90
C VAL A 267 14.58 2.97 -19.17
N LYS A 268 14.10 3.75 -18.19
CA LYS A 268 14.09 5.21 -18.23
C LYS A 268 14.18 5.79 -16.83
N ASP A 269 14.48 7.08 -16.75
CA ASP A 269 14.68 7.75 -15.46
C ASP A 269 13.38 8.22 -14.84
N ILE A 270 12.38 8.57 -15.65
CA ILE A 270 11.05 8.98 -15.17
C ILE A 270 10.06 7.89 -15.56
N CYS A 271 9.49 7.20 -14.58
CA CYS A 271 8.46 6.20 -14.82
C CYS A 271 7.21 6.85 -15.45
N SER A 272 6.43 6.09 -16.22
CA SER A 272 5.11 6.55 -16.69
C SER A 272 4.12 6.92 -15.57
N CYS A 273 4.40 6.56 -14.30
CA CYS A 273 3.62 7.05 -13.16
C CYS A 273 4.08 8.43 -12.63
N GLY A 274 5.06 9.07 -13.28
CA GLY A 274 5.62 10.36 -12.87
C GLY A 274 6.76 10.29 -11.84
N TYR A 275 7.14 9.09 -11.38
CA TYR A 275 8.21 8.95 -10.39
C TYR A 275 9.60 9.06 -11.04
N GLU A 276 10.44 9.96 -10.53
CA GLU A 276 11.84 10.11 -10.95
C GLU A 276 12.73 9.11 -10.19
N HIS A 277 13.24 8.08 -10.89
CA HIS A 277 14.13 7.05 -10.36
C HIS A 277 15.56 7.53 -10.12
N LEU A 278 15.96 8.63 -10.75
CA LEU A 278 17.23 9.31 -10.53
C LEU A 278 16.93 10.76 -10.15
N LYS A 279 17.50 11.24 -9.06
CA LYS A 279 17.47 12.67 -8.75
C LYS A 279 18.23 13.43 -9.82
N LYS A 280 17.67 14.55 -10.29
CA LYS A 280 18.39 15.51 -11.12
C LYS A 280 19.68 15.91 -10.39
N LYS A 281 20.83 15.79 -11.08
CA LYS A 281 22.07 16.39 -10.59
C LYS A 281 21.84 17.91 -10.56
N SER A 282 21.66 18.48 -9.38
CA SER A 282 21.68 19.93 -9.23
C SER A 282 23.09 20.43 -9.61
N ALA A 283 23.17 21.57 -10.29
CA ALA A 283 24.46 22.23 -10.55
C ALA A 283 25.20 22.65 -9.26
N PHE A 284 24.51 22.55 -8.12
CA PHE A 284 25.02 22.83 -6.78
C PHE A 284 25.15 21.54 -5.97
N TRP A 285 26.23 21.44 -5.21
CA TRP A 285 26.45 20.35 -4.26
C TRP A 285 25.35 20.37 -3.18
N GLU A 286 24.90 19.17 -2.77
CA GLU A 286 23.85 18.94 -1.77
C GLU A 286 22.49 19.60 -2.07
N GLY A 287 22.02 19.55 -3.32
CA GLY A 287 20.66 20.01 -3.65
C GLY A 287 20.43 21.49 -3.35
N GLY A 288 21.48 22.31 -3.39
CA GLY A 288 21.43 23.75 -3.11
C GLY A 288 21.63 24.15 -1.64
N LYS A 289 21.93 23.20 -0.74
CA LYS A 289 22.16 23.48 0.70
C LYS A 289 23.62 23.39 1.15
N GLY A 290 24.52 22.88 0.31
CA GLY A 290 25.92 22.67 0.69
C GLY A 290 26.77 23.94 0.58
N LYS A 291 27.60 24.18 1.60
CA LYS A 291 28.69 25.17 1.51
C LYS A 291 29.63 24.73 0.39
N ARG A 292 29.84 25.58 -0.61
CA ARG A 292 30.68 25.28 -1.79
C ARG A 292 32.10 24.93 -1.34
N ASP A 293 32.51 23.69 -1.56
CA ASP A 293 33.88 23.24 -1.29
C ASP A 293 34.83 23.75 -2.40
N LYS A 294 35.77 24.63 -2.04
CA LYS A 294 36.71 25.24 -3.00
C LYS A 294 37.63 24.20 -3.66
N THR A 295 37.85 23.04 -3.05
CA THR A 295 38.73 21.99 -3.61
C THR A 295 38.11 21.36 -4.86
N THR A 296 36.80 21.11 -4.86
CA THR A 296 36.07 20.44 -5.94
C THR A 296 35.45 21.40 -6.97
N MET A 297 35.44 22.70 -6.71
CA MET A 297 34.97 23.71 -7.67
C MET A 297 35.82 23.73 -8.96
N SER A 298 35.18 23.99 -10.10
CA SER A 298 35.87 24.19 -11.38
C SER A 298 36.87 25.35 -11.29
N LYS A 299 38.02 25.23 -11.96
CA LYS A 299 39.01 26.32 -12.06
C LYS A 299 38.46 27.56 -12.75
N LYS A 300 37.37 27.43 -13.54
CA LYS A 300 36.70 28.52 -14.25
C LYS A 300 35.58 29.18 -13.44
N ASP A 301 35.27 28.69 -12.24
CA ASP A 301 34.22 29.26 -11.42
C ASP A 301 34.69 30.58 -10.78
N SER A 302 33.97 31.67 -11.08
CA SER A 302 34.31 33.03 -10.67
C SER A 302 34.30 33.25 -9.15
N LYS A 303 33.73 32.33 -8.37
CA LYS A 303 33.70 32.38 -6.90
C LYS A 303 34.76 31.50 -6.24
N LYS A 304 35.51 30.67 -6.99
CA LYS A 304 36.52 29.75 -6.41
C LYS A 304 37.65 30.51 -5.70
N TYR A 305 38.14 31.58 -6.33
CA TYR A 305 39.28 32.36 -5.83
C TYR A 305 38.89 33.68 -5.16
N LYS A 306 37.59 34.00 -5.08
CA LYS A 306 37.13 35.15 -4.31
C LYS A 306 37.23 34.82 -2.81
N ARG A 307 37.84 35.74 -2.05
CA ARG A 307 37.99 35.65 -0.60
C ARG A 307 36.69 36.01 0.08
#